data_AF-A0A524LLV0-F1
#
_entry.id   AF-A0A524LLV0-F1
#
_cell.length_a   1.000
_cell.length_b   1.000
_cell.length_c   1.000
_cell.angle_alpha   90.00
_cell.angle_beta   90.00
_cell.angle_gamma   90.00
#
_symmetry.space_group_name_H-M   'P 1'
#
loop_
_entity.id
_entity.type
_entity.pdbx_description
1 polymer ?
#
loop_
_entity_poly.entity_id
_entity_poly.type
_entity_poly.pdbx_seq_one_letter_code
_entity_poly.pdbx_strand_id
1 'polypeptide(L)' 'MTELELIIKNGKVVTASDTYVADVGVKDGKIETIGVNLSPGSGTQVIVAKGK' A
#
# COMPACT_ATOMS: atom_id res chain seq x y z
N MET A 1 15.41 1.01 -9.52
CA MET A 1 14.06 1.47 -9.12
C MET A 1 14.20 2.06 -7.74
N THR A 2 13.75 3.30 -7.52
CA THR A 2 13.63 3.82 -6.15
C THR A 2 12.54 3.04 -5.43
N GLU A 3 12.89 2.46 -4.29
CA GLU A 3 12.03 1.64 -3.44
C GLU A 3 10.85 2.45 -2.86
N LEU A 4 9.76 1.75 -2.50
CA LEU A 4 8.64 2.36 -1.78
C LEU A 4 9.05 2.71 -0.34
N GLU A 5 8.56 3.83 0.17
CA GLU A 5 8.87 4.31 1.53
C GLU A 5 7.92 3.70 2.56
N LEU A 6 6.64 3.53 2.19
CA LEU A 6 5.59 2.94 3.02
C LEU A 6 4.74 1.97 2.19
N ILE A 7 4.43 0.81 2.77
CA ILE A 7 3.39 -0.09 2.28
C ILE A 7 2.35 -0.31 3.38
N ILE A 8 1.10 0.05 3.08
CA ILE A 8 -0.07 -0.28 3.90
C ILE A 8 -0.64 -1.59 3.36
N LYS A 9 -0.57 -2.67 4.15
CA LYS A 9 -0.92 -4.03 3.71
C LYS A 9 -2.30 -4.50 4.12
N ASN A 10 -2.94 -5.25 3.23
CA ASN A 10 -4.19 -5.97 3.44
C ASN A 10 -5.36 -5.06 3.92
N GLY A 11 -5.35 -3.79 3.55
CA GLY A 11 -6.39 -2.84 3.93
C GLY A 11 -7.58 -2.91 2.97
N LYS A 12 -8.76 -2.48 3.43
CA LYS A 12 -9.90 -2.26 2.54
C LYS A 12 -9.78 -0.88 1.90
N VAL A 13 -9.33 -0.82 0.65
CA VAL A 13 -9.32 0.40 -0.16
C VAL A 13 -10.76 0.77 -0.52
N VAL A 14 -11.13 2.01 -0.24
CA VAL A 14 -12.47 2.58 -0.53
C VAL A 14 -12.28 3.77 -1.46
N THR A 15 -12.79 3.68 -2.68
CA THR A 15 -12.84 4.78 -3.64
C THR A 15 -14.29 5.23 -3.84
N ALA A 16 -14.54 6.19 -4.72
CA ALA A 16 -15.90 6.63 -5.03
C ALA A 16 -16.75 5.56 -5.75
N SER A 17 -16.11 4.68 -6.53
CA SER A 17 -16.80 3.67 -7.34
C SER A 17 -16.73 2.26 -6.75
N ASP A 18 -15.68 1.94 -5.99
CA ASP A 18 -15.36 0.56 -5.63
C ASP A 18 -14.85 0.42 -4.21
N THR A 19 -14.94 -0.80 -3.69
CA THR A 19 -14.36 -1.19 -2.41
C THR A 19 -13.71 -2.56 -2.55
N TYR A 20 -12.42 -2.65 -2.26
CA TYR A 20 -11.66 -3.91 -2.43
C TYR A 20 -10.49 -4.00 -1.45
N VAL A 21 -9.99 -5.21 -1.21
CA VAL A 21 -8.81 -5.42 -0.37
C VAL A 21 -7.55 -5.34 -1.23
N ALA A 22 -6.58 -4.52 -0.79
CA ALA A 22 -5.30 -4.38 -1.47
C ALA A 22 -4.21 -3.86 -0.52
N ASP A 23 -2.98 -3.84 -1.03
CA ASP A 23 -1.86 -3.10 -0.47
C ASP A 23 -1.74 -1.74 -1.19
N VAL A 24 -1.34 -0.70 -0.45
CA VAL A 24 -1.09 0.65 -0.98
C VAL A 24 0.37 1.02 -0.74
N GLY A 25 1.10 1.26 -1.83
CA GLY A 25 2.49 1.72 -1.82
C GLY A 25 2.58 3.23 -1.95
N VAL A 26 3.36 3.84 -1.06
CA VAL A 26 3.57 5.30 -1.00
C VAL A 26 5.05 5.63 -1.23
N LYS A 27 5.28 6.67 -2.00
CA LYS A 27 6.60 7.22 -2.30
C LYS A 27 6.50 8.73 -2.50
N ASP A 28 7.47 9.49 -1.98
CA ASP A 28 7.53 10.94 -2.09
C ASP A 28 6.22 11.61 -1.62
N GLY A 29 5.60 11.03 -0.58
CA GLY A 29 4.33 11.48 0.00
C GLY A 29 3.08 11.24 -0.87
N LYS A 30 3.17 10.46 -1.95
CA LYS A 30 2.06 10.16 -2.86
C LYS A 30 1.83 8.66 -3.00
N ILE A 31 0.62 8.27 -3.36
CA ILE A 31 0.31 6.88 -3.74
C ILE A 31 0.99 6.61 -5.09
N GLU A 32 1.97 5.71 -5.08
CA GLU A 32 2.72 5.31 -6.28
C GLU A 32 2.09 4.06 -6.91
N THR A 33 1.58 3.15 -6.09
CA THR A 33 1.00 1.89 -6.57
C THR A 33 -0.08 1.35 -5.64
N ILE A 34 -1.06 0.65 -6.21
CA ILE A 34 -2.06 -0.15 -5.51
C ILE A 34 -2.03 -1.53 -6.13
N GLY A 35 -1.87 -2.56 -5.32
CA GLY A 35 -1.73 -3.93 -5.80
C GLY A 35 -1.90 -4.97 -4.71
N VAL A 36 -1.79 -6.24 -5.07
CA VAL A 36 -1.83 -7.35 -4.10
C VAL A 36 -0.43 -7.87 -3.83
N ASN A 37 -0.13 -8.19 -2.57
CA ASN A 37 1.14 -8.77 -2.15
C ASN A 37 2.37 -7.92 -2.54
N LEU A 38 2.32 -6.60 -2.31
CA LEU A 38 3.46 -5.73 -2.56
C LEU A 38 4.64 -6.14 -1.67
N SER A 39 5.82 -6.31 -2.27
CA SER A 39 7.03 -6.68 -1.55
C SER A 39 7.71 -5.44 -0.96
N PRO A 40 8.05 -5.42 0.34
CA PRO A 40 8.81 -4.34 0.92
C PRO A 40 10.28 -4.41 0.48
N GLY A 41 10.86 -3.25 0.19
CA GLY A 41 12.29 -3.08 -0.04
C GLY A 41 13.06 -2.84 1.26
N SER A 42 14.37 -2.59 1.13
CA SER A 42 15.21 -2.20 2.28
C SER A 42 14.80 -0.82 2.78
N GLY A 43 14.36 -0.75 4.04
CA GLY A 43 13.92 0.50 4.68
C GLY A 43 12.46 0.87 4.46
N THR A 44 11.70 0.07 3.70
CA THR A 44 10.25 0.27 3.54
C THR A 44 9.54 0.05 4.88
N GLN A 45 8.80 1.06 5.34
CA GLN A 45 7.91 0.90 6.48
C GLN A 45 6.70 0.06 6.07
N VAL A 46 6.29 -0.89 6.91
CA VAL A 46 5.11 -1.72 6.66
C VAL A 46 4.09 -1.54 7.77
N ILE A 47 2.84 -1.26 7.39
CA ILE A 47 1.70 -1.16 8.31
C ILE A 47 0.66 -2.20 7.89
N VAL A 48 0.19 -3.03 8.83
CA VAL A 48 -0.88 -4.01 8.56
C VAL A 48 -2.25 -3.39 8.86
N ALA A 49 -3.06 -3.21 7.81
CA ALA A 49 -4.40 -2.65 7.88
C ALA A 49 -5.52 -3.70 7.75
N LYS A 50 -5.22 -4.98 7.98
CA LYS A 50 -6.23 -6.05 7.92
C LYS A 50 -7.39 -5.77 8.88
N GLY A 51 -8.61 -5.74 8.33
CA GLY A 51 -9.83 -5.46 9.08
C GLY A 51 -10.06 -3.96 9.35
N LYS A 52 -9.27 -3.09 8.72
CA LYS A 52 -9.46 -1.63 8.69
C LYS A 52 -9.85 -1.19 7.28
#